data_AF-A0A1I4FI62-F1
#
_entry.id   AF-A0A1I4FI62-F1
#
_cell.length_a   1.000
_cell.length_b   1.000
_cell.length_c   1.000
_cell.angle_alpha   90.00
_cell.angle_beta   90.00
_cell.angle_gamma   90.00
#
_symmetry.space_group_name_H-M   'P 1'
#
loop_
_entity.id
_entity.type
_entity.pdbx_description
1 polymer ?
#
loop_
_entity_poly.entity_id
_entity_poly.type
_entity_poly.pdbx_seq_one_letter_code
_entity_poly.pdbx_strand_id
1 'polypeptide(L)'
;MTTKLTLNIDKDIIEYAKSYAKENNVSLSKLIENYLNSLTQKDNKQSKKVSPLVESLTGVIPSEELNERKSYRDYLAEKYT
;
A
#
# COMPACT_ATOMS: atom_id res chain seq x y z
N MET A 1 -9.85 -8.02 -18.25
CA MET A 1 -10.15 -7.00 -19.28
C MET A 1 -10.20 -5.63 -18.62
N THR A 2 -9.69 -4.59 -19.26
CA THR A 2 -9.80 -3.20 -18.79
C THR A 2 -10.85 -2.47 -19.63
N THR A 3 -11.71 -1.69 -18.98
CA THR A 3 -12.74 -0.88 -19.65
C THR A 3 -12.54 0.59 -19.30
N LYS A 4 -12.91 1.49 -20.21
CA LYS A 4 -12.86 2.93 -19.96
C LYS A 4 -14.14 3.36 -19.25
N LEU A 5 -13.98 4.09 -18.14
CA LEU A 5 -15.07 4.72 -17.40
C LEU A 5 -14.97 6.24 -17.56
N THR A 6 -16.02 6.87 -18.08
CA THR A 6 -16.13 8.33 -18.20
C THR A 6 -17.09 8.83 -17.12
N LEU A 7 -16.63 9.75 -16.27
CA LEU A 7 -17.40 10.31 -15.16
C LEU A 7 -17.49 11.83 -15.32
N ASN A 8 -18.65 12.40 -14.99
CA ASN A 8 -18.79 13.84 -14.80
C ASN A 8 -18.46 14.15 -13.33
N ILE A 9 -17.46 15.00 -13.12
CA ILE A 9 -16.96 15.41 -11.80
C ILE A 9 -16.72 16.92 -11.86
N ASP A 10 -16.95 17.60 -10.73
CA ASP A 10 -16.67 19.04 -10.62
C ASP A 10 -15.20 19.36 -10.93
N LYS A 11 -15.00 20.47 -11.63
CA LYS A 11 -13.68 20.88 -12.12
C LYS A 11 -12.68 21.11 -10.98
N ASP A 12 -13.12 21.66 -9.87
CA ASP A 12 -12.22 21.92 -8.74
C ASP A 12 -11.78 20.59 -8.09
N ILE A 13 -12.70 19.63 -7.96
CA ILE A 13 -12.41 18.30 -7.40
C ILE A 13 -11.39 17.56 -8.28
N ILE A 14 -11.52 17.62 -9.61
CA ILE A 14 -10.57 16.91 -10.49
C ILE A 14 -9.16 17.50 -10.39
N GLU A 15 -9.01 18.81 -10.20
CA GLU A 15 -7.70 19.46 -10.04
C GLU A 15 -7.04 19.11 -8.69
N TYR A 16 -7.82 19.07 -7.61
CA TYR A 16 -7.31 18.58 -6.32
C TYR A 16 -6.89 17.10 -6.42
N ALA A 17 -7.69 16.27 -7.07
CA ALA A 17 -7.38 14.84 -7.21
C ALA A 17 -6.11 14.61 -8.06
N LYS A 18 -5.91 15.37 -9.13
CA LYS A 18 -4.67 15.32 -9.94
C LYS A 18 -3.45 15.76 -9.13
N SER A 19 -3.59 16.82 -8.34
CA SER A 19 -2.52 17.34 -7.48
C SER A 19 -2.09 16.28 -6.46
N TYR A 20 -3.06 15.71 -5.75
CA TYR A 20 -2.82 14.60 -4.82
C TYR A 20 -2.15 13.40 -5.49
N ALA A 21 -2.64 12.99 -6.67
CA ALA A 21 -2.08 11.86 -7.40
C ALA A 21 -0.61 12.09 -7.77
N LYS A 22 -0.27 13.32 -8.21
CA LYS A 22 1.10 13.73 -8.54
C LYS A 22 2.01 13.71 -7.30
N GLU A 23 1.56 14.28 -6.19
CA GLU A 23 2.32 14.29 -4.92
C GLU A 23 2.63 12.87 -4.42
N ASN A 24 1.68 11.96 -4.61
CA ASN A 24 1.80 10.56 -4.20
C ASN A 24 2.42 9.65 -5.27
N ASN A 25 2.92 10.20 -6.39
CA ASN A 25 3.51 9.46 -7.51
C ASN A 25 2.61 8.32 -8.04
N VAL A 26 1.30 8.53 -8.05
CA VAL A 26 0.30 7.58 -8.56
C VAL A 26 -0.51 8.20 -9.69
N SER A 27 -1.00 7.39 -10.62
CA SER A 27 -1.93 7.88 -11.64
C SER A 27 -3.33 8.07 -11.05
N LEU A 28 -4.07 9.03 -11.58
CA LEU A 28 -5.46 9.27 -11.17
C LEU A 28 -6.35 8.03 -11.43
N SER A 29 -6.13 7.33 -12.54
CA SER A 29 -6.83 6.08 -12.84
C SER A 29 -6.54 5.00 -11.79
N LYS A 30 -5.30 4.86 -11.35
CA LYS A 30 -4.91 3.89 -10.30
C LYS A 30 -5.52 4.24 -8.96
N LEU A 31 -5.56 5.53 -8.62
CA LEU A 31 -6.19 6.03 -7.40
C LEU A 31 -7.68 5.64 -7.35
N ILE A 32 -8.42 5.92 -8.42
CA ILE A 32 -9.86 5.59 -8.50
C ILE A 32 -10.09 4.08 -8.55
N GLU A 33 -9.27 3.33 -9.29
CA GLU A 33 -9.34 1.87 -9.32
C GLU A 33 -9.16 1.27 -7.92
N ASN A 34 -8.16 1.72 -7.17
CA ASN A 34 -7.91 1.27 -5.81
C ASN A 34 -9.07 1.61 -4.87
N TYR A 35 -9.63 2.82 -5.00
CA TYR A 35 -10.78 3.23 -4.21
C TYR A 35 -12.01 2.37 -4.48
N LEU A 36 -12.37 2.18 -5.75
CA LEU A 36 -13.49 1.32 -6.14
C LEU A 36 -13.30 -0.13 -5.67
N ASN A 37 -12.07 -0.66 -5.78
CA ASN A 37 -11.74 -1.99 -5.27
C ASN A 37 -11.90 -2.07 -3.75
N SER A 38 -11.52 -1.02 -3.01
CA SER A 38 -11.71 -0.97 -1.55
C SER A 38 -13.19 -0.98 -1.14
N LEU A 39 -14.07 -0.41 -1.97
CA LEU A 39 -15.52 -0.38 -1.71
C LEU A 39 -16.20 -1.70 -2.05
N THR A 40 -15.78 -2.38 -3.11
CA THR A 40 -16.40 -3.61 -3.60
C THR A 40 -15.86 -4.88 -2.93
N GLN A 41 -14.69 -4.83 -2.27
CA GLN A 41 -14.16 -5.96 -1.50
C GLN A 41 -14.85 -6.20 -0.14
N LYS A 42 -16.16 -5.96 -0.04
CA LYS A 42 -16.92 -6.18 1.21
C LYS A 42 -17.28 -7.65 1.50
N ASP A 43 -17.06 -8.58 0.58
CA ASP A 43 -17.55 -9.97 0.75
C ASP A 43 -16.48 -11.05 1.00
N ASN A 44 -15.19 -10.71 1.01
CA ASN A 44 -14.13 -11.67 1.40
C ASN A 44 -13.64 -11.44 2.83
N LYS A 45 -14.58 -11.21 3.75
CA LYS A 45 -14.31 -11.08 5.20
C LYS A 45 -13.85 -12.38 5.87
N GLN A 46 -13.67 -13.48 5.14
CA GLN A 46 -13.32 -14.76 5.76
C GLN A 46 -11.82 -15.00 5.99
N SER A 47 -10.87 -14.17 5.54
CA SER A 47 -9.45 -14.51 5.81
C SER A 47 -8.37 -13.42 5.86
N LYS A 48 -8.61 -12.15 5.50
CA LYS A 48 -7.52 -11.16 5.63
C LYS A 48 -7.45 -10.56 7.04
N LYS A 49 -6.66 -11.21 7.91
CA LYS A 49 -6.30 -10.73 9.26
C LYS A 49 -5.55 -9.39 9.26
N VAL A 50 -5.03 -8.96 8.11
CA VAL A 50 -4.21 -7.75 7.95
C VAL A 50 -4.54 -7.01 6.64
N SER A 51 -4.28 -5.70 6.60
CA SER A 51 -4.46 -4.85 5.40
C SER A 51 -3.55 -5.31 4.25
N PRO A 52 -3.95 -5.16 2.96
CA PRO A 52 -3.11 -5.48 1.80
C PRO A 52 -1.74 -4.79 1.81
N LEU A 53 -1.66 -3.58 2.33
CA LEU A 53 -0.38 -2.87 2.51
C LEU A 53 0.51 -3.59 3.52
N VAL A 54 -0.07 -4.01 4.65
CA VAL A 54 0.66 -4.76 5.69
C VAL A 54 1.12 -6.10 5.14
N GLU A 55 0.26 -6.81 4.40
CA GLU A 55 0.61 -8.05 3.70
C GLU A 55 1.82 -7.87 2.77
N SER A 56 1.84 -6.82 1.95
CA SER A 56 2.98 -6.51 1.07
C SER A 56 4.28 -6.19 1.80
N LEU A 57 4.19 -5.69 3.03
CA LEU A 57 5.36 -5.39 3.87
C LEU A 57 5.83 -6.64 4.63
N THR A 58 4.93 -7.55 5.00
CA THR A 58 5.21 -8.70 5.88
C THR A 58 5.93 -9.89 5.23
N GLY A 59 6.30 -9.83 3.95
CA GLY A 59 7.08 -10.87 3.27
C GLY A 59 8.44 -10.42 2.77
N VAL A 60 8.82 -9.15 3.01
CA VAL A 60 10.07 -8.57 2.51
C VAL A 60 11.28 -9.06 3.31
N ILE A 61 11.08 -9.36 4.60
CA ILE A 61 12.12 -9.88 5.47
C ILE A 61 11.92 -11.40 5.58
N PRO A 62 12.82 -12.22 5.01
CA PRO A 62 12.72 -13.68 5.14
C PRO A 62 12.83 -14.08 6.62
N SER A 63 11.83 -14.80 7.12
CA SER A 63 11.73 -15.16 8.55
C SER A 63 12.54 -16.39 8.94
N GLU A 64 13.25 -17.02 8.00
CA GLU A 64 13.67 -18.42 8.17
C GLU A 64 14.87 -18.59 9.11
N GLU A 65 15.75 -17.60 9.30
CA GLU A 65 16.97 -17.82 10.12
C GLU A 65 17.50 -16.58 10.87
N LEU A 66 16.70 -15.51 11.02
CA LEU A 66 17.14 -14.36 11.81
C LEU A 66 16.93 -14.62 13.31
N ASN A 67 18.01 -14.97 14.01
CA ASN A 67 18.08 -14.78 15.46
C ASN A 67 18.11 -13.27 15.76
N GLU A 68 16.94 -12.63 15.68
CA GLU A 68 16.74 -11.17 15.79
C GLU A 68 17.51 -10.57 16.98
N ARG A 69 17.47 -11.25 18.12
CA ARG A 69 18.15 -10.82 19.34
C ARG A 69 19.67 -10.81 19.21
N LYS A 70 20.26 -11.75 18.48
CA LYS A 70 21.70 -11.85 18.27
C LYS A 70 22.15 -10.78 17.28
N SER A 71 21.51 -10.69 16.11
CA SER A 71 21.82 -9.67 15.10
C SER A 71 21.67 -8.25 15.65
N TYR A 72 20.66 -8.00 16.49
CA TYR A 72 20.47 -6.71 17.14
C TYR A 72 21.59 -6.38 18.14
N ARG A 73 22.05 -7.38 18.91
CA ARG A 73 23.17 -7.20 19.85
C ARG A 73 24.48 -6.95 19.13
N ASP A 74 24.75 -7.70 18.06
CA ASP A 74 25.97 -7.56 17.26
C ASP A 74 26.01 -6.17 16.58
N TYR A 75 24.88 -5.71 16.02
CA TYR A 75 24.75 -4.35 15.47
C TYR A 75 25.01 -3.26 16.52
N LEU A 76 24.43 -3.39 17.73
CA LEU A 76 24.64 -2.41 18.79
C LEU A 76 26.08 -2.40 19.28
N ALA A 77 26.74 -3.57 19.35
CA ALA A 77 28.15 -3.64 19.67
C ALA A 77 28.98 -2.89 18.61
N GLU A 78 28.81 -3.18 17.32
CA GLU A 78 29.55 -2.52 16.24
C GLU A 78 29.30 -1.01 16.15
N LYS A 79 28.08 -0.54 16.46
CA LYS A 79 27.72 0.88 16.40
C LYS A 79 28.36 1.72 17.51
N TYR A 80 28.54 1.15 18.70
CA TYR A 80 28.98 1.86 19.90
C TYR A 80 30.39 1.44 20.38
N THR A 81 31.13 0.72 19.54
CA THR A 81 32.57 0.44 19.70
C THR A 81 33.33 1.24 18.65
#